data_AF-A0A1I2MIH8-F1
#
_entry.id   AF-A0A1I2MIH8-F1
#
_cell.length_a   1.000
_cell.length_b   1.000
_cell.length_c   1.000
_cell.angle_alpha   90.00
_cell.angle_beta   90.00
_cell.angle_gamma   90.00
#
_symmetry.space_group_name_H-M   'P 1'
#
loop_
_entity.id
_entity.type
_entity.pdbx_description
1 polymer ?
#
loop_
_entity_poly.entity_id
_entity_poly.type
_entity_poly.pdbx_seq_one_letter_code
_entity_poly.pdbx_strand_id
1 'polypeptide(L)'
;MPKMMVVAQPRNGGAVTVRSFIPHRAHAPIGVLGAISVATACLIEGSPAADVATVPKGRRKLMSVEHPTGETSCVMEVDESGAVASAAMLRTARKLMDGVIFA
;
A
#
# COMPACT_ATOMS: atom_id res chain seq x y z
N MET A 1 -8.61 12.22 -6.48
CA MET A 1 -9.85 11.74 -5.81
C MET A 1 -9.46 10.77 -4.70
N PRO A 2 -10.10 10.85 -3.51
CA PRO A 2 -9.77 9.93 -2.42
C PRO A 2 -10.24 8.51 -2.75
N LYS A 3 -9.42 7.52 -2.37
CA LYS A 3 -9.82 6.12 -2.30
C LYS A 3 -10.22 5.83 -0.85
N MET A 4 -11.24 5.01 -0.63
CA MET A 4 -11.62 4.61 0.72
C MET A 4 -10.79 3.39 1.13
N MET A 5 -10.15 3.43 2.29
CA MET A 5 -9.29 2.36 2.81
C MET A 5 -9.82 1.86 4.15
N VAL A 6 -10.30 0.62 4.18
CA VAL A 6 -10.69 -0.07 5.42
C VAL A 6 -9.51 -0.93 5.84
N VAL A 7 -8.97 -0.68 7.03
CA VAL A 7 -7.74 -1.31 7.55
C VAL A 7 -8.05 -2.23 8.73
N ALA A 8 -7.23 -3.27 8.90
CA ALA A 8 -7.30 -4.23 9.99
C ALA A 8 -5.90 -4.79 10.31
N GLN A 9 -5.78 -5.50 11.44
CA GLN A 9 -4.54 -6.18 11.81
C GLN A 9 -4.12 -7.19 10.73
N PRO A 10 -2.81 -7.31 10.43
CA PRO A 10 -2.30 -8.27 9.47
C PRO A 10 -2.60 -9.70 9.93
N ARG A 11 -2.92 -10.59 8.98
CA ARG A 11 -3.28 -11.98 9.27
C ARG A 11 -2.25 -13.00 8.78
N ASN A 12 -1.40 -12.59 7.83
CA ASN A 12 -0.44 -13.45 7.15
C ASN A 12 1.00 -12.97 7.38
N GLY A 13 1.26 -12.32 8.52
CA GLY A 13 2.58 -11.81 8.89
C GLY A 13 3.00 -10.53 8.15
N GLY A 14 2.07 -9.86 7.44
CA GLY A 14 2.32 -8.56 6.84
C GLY A 14 2.35 -7.42 7.86
N ALA A 15 2.40 -6.19 7.36
CA ALA A 15 2.35 -4.98 8.18
C ALA A 15 0.91 -4.54 8.47
N VAL A 16 -0.01 -4.67 7.51
CA VAL A 16 -1.41 -4.26 7.66
C VAL A 16 -2.29 -4.99 6.64
N THR A 17 -3.53 -5.30 6.98
CA THR A 17 -4.53 -5.77 6.01
C THR A 17 -5.42 -4.62 5.56
N VAL A 18 -5.70 -4.52 4.26
CA VAL A 18 -6.55 -3.48 3.70
C VAL A 18 -7.61 -4.00 2.73
N ARG A 19 -8.75 -3.32 2.70
CA ARG A 19 -9.74 -3.36 1.63
C ARG A 19 -9.93 -1.95 1.07
N SER A 20 -9.64 -1.78 -0.21
CA SER A 20 -9.72 -0.49 -0.91
C SER A 20 -10.98 -0.41 -1.77
N PHE A 21 -11.64 0.74 -1.79
CA PHE A 21 -12.72 1.06 -2.72
C PHE A 21 -12.34 2.23 -3.63
N ILE A 22 -12.70 2.13 -4.91
CA ILE A 22 -12.29 3.07 -5.97
C ILE A 22 -13.46 3.69 -6.79
N PRO A 23 -14.24 4.61 -6.23
CA PRO A 23 -14.67 4.69 -4.83
C PRO A 23 -15.90 3.81 -4.55
N HIS A 24 -16.61 3.36 -5.59
CA HIS A 24 -17.85 2.58 -5.48
C HIS A 24 -17.67 1.07 -5.65
N ARG A 25 -16.50 0.65 -6.15
CA ARG A 25 -16.17 -0.76 -6.36
C ARG A 25 -15.00 -1.15 -5.46
N ALA A 26 -15.11 -2.31 -4.83
CA ALA A 26 -13.98 -2.93 -4.14
C ALA A 26 -12.86 -3.25 -5.15
N HIS A 27 -11.66 -2.80 -4.86
CA HIS A 27 -10.48 -3.12 -5.65
C HIS A 27 -10.14 -4.60 -5.43
N ALA A 28 -9.87 -5.34 -6.52
CA ALA A 28 -9.59 -6.77 -6.42
C ALA A 28 -8.23 -7.03 -5.70
N PRO A 29 -7.13 -6.36 -6.09
CA PRO A 29 -5.95 -6.18 -5.22
C PRO A 29 -6.00 -4.86 -4.43
N ILE A 30 -4.88 -4.15 -4.33
CA ILE A 30 -4.80 -2.71 -4.03
C ILE A 30 -4.02 -1.99 -5.15
N GLY A 31 -4.30 -0.71 -5.39
CA GLY A 31 -3.53 0.10 -6.34
C GLY A 31 -2.22 0.59 -5.75
N VAL A 32 -1.16 0.73 -6.56
CA VAL A 32 0.21 1.12 -6.18
C VAL A 32 0.27 2.25 -5.15
N LEU A 33 -0.16 3.45 -5.54
CA LEU A 33 -0.11 4.62 -4.67
C LEU A 33 -1.08 4.49 -3.48
N GLY A 34 -2.13 3.67 -3.61
CA GLY A 34 -3.02 3.37 -2.48
C GLY A 34 -2.32 2.56 -1.40
N ALA A 35 -1.53 1.56 -1.78
CA ALA A 35 -0.73 0.78 -0.83
C ALA A 35 0.32 1.66 -0.15
N ILE A 36 0.99 2.53 -0.91
CA ILE A 36 1.95 3.49 -0.34
C ILE A 36 1.25 4.44 0.63
N SER A 37 0.09 5.00 0.30
CA SER A 37 -0.65 5.88 1.22
C SER A 37 -1.06 5.16 2.51
N VAL A 38 -1.52 3.91 2.43
CA VAL A 38 -1.86 3.11 3.61
C VAL A 38 -0.62 2.81 4.45
N ALA A 39 0.48 2.42 3.81
CA ALA A 39 1.75 2.16 4.50
C ALA A 39 2.29 3.42 5.18
N THR A 40 2.21 4.59 4.53
CA THR A 40 2.53 5.89 5.14
C THR A 40 1.63 6.18 6.34
N ALA A 41 0.32 5.94 6.25
CA ALA A 41 -0.59 6.15 7.38
C ALA A 41 -0.23 5.27 8.58
N CYS A 42 0.26 4.04 8.37
CA CYS A 42 0.73 3.17 9.45
C CYS A 42 1.91 3.75 10.24
N LEU A 43 2.64 4.74 9.69
CA LEU A 43 3.77 5.40 10.33
C LEU A 43 3.37 6.70 11.05
N ILE A 44 2.11 7.13 10.92
CA ILE A 44 1.60 8.35 11.56
C ILE A 44 0.97 7.97 12.88
N GLU A 45 1.59 8.41 13.98
CA GLU A 45 1.08 8.19 15.33
C GLU A 45 -0.35 8.74 15.48
N GLY A 46 -1.24 7.96 16.11
CA GLY A 46 -2.65 8.29 16.29
C GLY A 46 -3.54 8.10 15.06
N SER A 47 -3.00 7.61 13.93
CA SER A 47 -3.83 7.24 12.79
C SER A 47 -4.50 5.87 13.03
N PRO A 48 -5.73 5.65 12.52
CA PRO A 48 -6.38 4.34 12.62
C PRO A 48 -5.58 3.20 11.97
N ALA A 49 -4.70 3.52 11.03
CA ALA A 49 -3.82 2.54 10.41
C ALA A 49 -2.66 2.15 11.33
N ALA A 50 -2.12 3.11 12.11
CA ALA A 50 -1.08 2.83 13.08
C ALA A 50 -1.58 1.90 14.20
N ASP A 51 -2.84 2.06 14.64
CA ASP A 51 -3.45 1.24 15.70
C ASP A 51 -3.53 -0.26 15.38
N VAL A 52 -3.55 -0.60 14.09
CA VAL A 52 -3.69 -1.98 13.62
C VAL A 52 -2.44 -2.51 12.91
N ALA A 53 -1.41 -1.68 12.73
CA ALA A 53 -0.24 -2.05 11.96
C ALA A 53 0.85 -2.72 12.81
N THR A 54 1.51 -3.71 12.22
CA THR A 54 2.77 -4.25 12.69
C THR A 54 3.90 -3.58 11.92
N VAL A 55 4.48 -2.52 12.49
CA VAL A 55 5.50 -1.70 11.81
C VAL A 55 6.92 -2.22 12.10
N PRO A 56 7.74 -2.55 11.08
CA PRO A 56 9.14 -2.89 11.27
C PRO A 56 9.99 -1.73 11.82
N LYS A 57 10.97 -2.08 12.66
CA LYS A 57 11.98 -1.14 13.17
C LYS A 57 12.95 -0.69 12.07
N GLY A 58 13.70 0.37 12.35
CA GLY A 58 14.74 0.91 11.45
C GLY A 58 14.22 1.96 10.45
N ARG A 59 15.16 2.61 9.75
CA ARG A 59 14.88 3.66 8.75
C ARG A 59 14.31 3.10 7.45
N ARG A 60 14.84 1.97 7.00
CA ARG A 60 14.33 1.21 5.86
C ARG A 60 13.29 0.21 6.34
N LYS A 61 12.04 0.36 5.89
CA LYS A 61 10.90 -0.45 6.30
C LYS A 61 10.35 -1.23 5.12
N LEU A 62 10.23 -2.55 5.26
CA LEU A 62 9.49 -3.39 4.31
C LEU A 62 8.05 -3.54 4.80
N MET A 63 7.15 -2.72 4.26
CA MET A 63 5.74 -2.69 4.62
C MET A 63 4.94 -3.61 3.69
N SER A 64 4.66 -4.82 4.14
CA SER A 64 3.79 -5.75 3.39
C SER A 64 2.32 -5.39 3.62
N VAL A 65 1.64 -4.93 2.56
CA VAL A 65 0.24 -4.51 2.61
C VAL A 65 -0.64 -5.64 2.08
N GLU A 66 -1.31 -6.36 2.97
CA GLU A 66 -2.16 -7.49 2.63
C GLU A 66 -3.48 -7.02 2.01
N HIS A 67 -3.89 -7.64 0.91
CA HIS A 67 -5.10 -7.33 0.15
C HIS A 67 -5.83 -8.63 -0.24
N PRO A 68 -7.02 -8.59 -0.88
CA PRO A 68 -7.86 -9.80 -1.05
C PRO A 68 -7.15 -10.98 -1.72
N THR A 69 -6.25 -10.70 -2.65
CA THR A 69 -5.55 -11.71 -3.46
C THR A 69 -4.09 -11.94 -3.07
N GLY A 70 -3.64 -11.53 -1.88
CA GLY A 70 -2.25 -11.70 -1.44
C GLY A 70 -1.71 -10.47 -0.70
N GLU A 71 -0.50 -10.04 -1.06
CA GLU A 71 0.12 -8.84 -0.48
C GLU A 71 0.89 -8.03 -1.53
N THR A 72 1.13 -6.77 -1.21
CA THR A 72 2.01 -5.90 -1.97
C THR A 72 2.99 -5.22 -1.02
N SER A 73 4.27 -5.54 -1.19
CA SER A 73 5.36 -5.00 -0.39
C SER A 73 5.79 -3.62 -0.86
N CYS A 74 5.75 -2.65 0.06
CA CYS A 74 6.27 -1.29 -0.12
C CYS A 74 7.59 -1.16 0.66
N VAL A 75 8.68 -0.83 -0.02
CA VAL A 75 9.94 -0.46 0.63
C VAL A 75 9.90 1.03 0.91
N MET A 76 9.91 1.42 2.18
CA MET A 76 9.86 2.81 2.61
C MET A 76 11.17 3.21 3.27
N GLU A 77 11.69 4.38 2.93
CA GLU A 77 12.79 5.02 3.66
C GLU A 77 12.22 6.20 4.44
N VAL A 78 12.50 6.23 5.74
CA VAL A 78 12.18 7.39 6.59
C VAL A 78 13.44 8.18 6.96
N ASP A 79 13.29 9.49 7.04
CA ASP A 79 14.33 10.39 7.52
C ASP A 79 14.42 10.39 9.06
N GLU A 80 15.29 11.25 9.60
CA GLU A 80 15.51 11.37 11.06
C GLU A 80 14.29 11.90 11.82
N SER A 81 13.39 12.63 11.14
CA SER A 81 12.13 13.11 11.70
C SER A 81 11.03 12.05 11.67
N GLY A 82 11.27 10.89 11.04
CA GLY A 82 10.29 9.85 10.83
C GLY A 82 9.39 10.07 9.61
N ALA A 83 9.63 11.14 8.83
CA ALA A 83 8.90 11.41 7.61
C ALA A 83 9.35 10.48 6.48
N VAL A 84 8.41 10.10 5.61
CA VAL A 84 8.70 9.22 4.47
C VAL A 84 9.45 10.00 3.39
N ALA A 85 10.74 9.70 3.22
CA ALA A 85 11.61 10.32 2.24
C ALA A 85 11.47 9.67 0.85
N SER A 86 11.23 8.35 0.80
CA SER A 86 10.99 7.65 -0.45
C SER A 86 10.17 6.36 -0.25
N ALA A 87 9.51 5.92 -1.33
CA ALA A 87 8.78 4.67 -1.38
C ALA A 87 9.05 3.97 -2.73
N ALA A 88 9.33 2.67 -2.67
CA ALA A 88 9.58 1.83 -3.84
C ALA A 88 8.73 0.58 -3.82
N MET A 89 8.36 0.09 -5.00
CA MET A 89 7.49 -1.06 -5.15
C MET A 89 7.82 -1.79 -6.45
N LEU A 90 8.04 -3.10 -6.38
CA LEU A 90 8.27 -3.92 -7.57
C LEU A 90 6.95 -4.12 -8.32
N ARG A 91 6.93 -3.87 -9.63
CA ARG A 91 5.81 -4.17 -10.54
C ARG A 91 6.35 -4.80 -11.83
N THR A 92 5.48 -5.51 -12.55
CA THR A 92 5.77 -6.09 -13.87
C THR A 92 4.86 -5.47 -14.93
N ALA A 93 5.27 -5.55 -16.19
CA ALA A 93 4.48 -5.09 -17.34
C ALA A 93 4.60 -6.09 -18.50
N ARG A 94 3.58 -6.14 -19.36
CA ARG A 94 3.57 -6.96 -20.59
C ARG A 94 2.88 -6.19 -21.70
N LYS A 95 3.53 -6.06 -22.87
CA LYS A 95 2.88 -5.48 -24.06
C LYS A 95 1.74 -6.40 -24.50
N LEU A 96 0.52 -5.89 -24.54
CA LEU A 96 -0.68 -6.66 -24.91
C LEU A 96 -1.06 -6.48 -26.38
N MET A 97 -0.86 -5.28 -26.92
CA MET A 97 -1.19 -4.92 -28.29
C MET A 97 -0.22 -3.85 -28.78
N ASP A 98 0.02 -3.83 -30.09
CA ASP A 98 0.79 -2.82 -30.81
C ASP A 98 0.07 -2.58 -32.15
N GLY A 99 -0.36 -1.35 -32.42
CA GLY A 99 -1.25 -1.05 -33.54
C GLY A 99 -1.92 0.32 -33.43
N VAL A 100 -2.95 0.53 -34.24
CA VAL A 100 -3.68 1.81 -34.36
C VAL A 100 -5.15 1.62 -33.96
N ILE A 101 -5.68 2.51 -33.11
CA ILE A 101 -7.09 2.53 -32.71
C ILE A 101 -7.86 3.49 -33.63
N PHE A 102 -9.08 3.10 -34.06
CA PHE A 102 -10.01 3.90 -34.86
C PHE A 102 -11.27 4.23 -34.02
N ALA A 103 -11.98 5.32 -34.37
CA ALA A 103 -13.22 5.76 -33.73
C ALA A 103 -14.32 5.98 -34.77
#